data_AF-A0AAJ5CBV4-F1
#
_entry.id   AF-A0AAJ5CBV4-F1
#
_cell.length_a   1.000
_cell.length_b   1.000
_cell.length_c   1.000
_cell.angle_alpha   90.00
_cell.angle_beta   90.00
_cell.angle_gamma   90.00
#
_symmetry.space_group_name_H-M   'P 1'
#
loop_
_entity.id
_entity.type
_entity.pdbx_description
1 polymer ?
#
loop_
_entity_poly.entity_id
_entity_poly.type
_entity_poly.pdbx_seq_one_letter_code
_entity_poly.pdbx_strand_id
1 'polypeptide(L)'
;MVAGRQLRFAAGRGDRLAHLRRLGRRRTGTGAHECVLPHPPQHRRVDRRLREVLEPLRQGQGRRLAQRPCEHESEGTLVRRSGRTSYEYDAQGRLVRRTRKLLNGQQRIWTLTWNAEDRLTEATTPEGERWRYAYDPLGHRMSKCRLREDGSETDHTHFTWDDTHLAEQRAADGGVTTWDYAPGTHRPLAQTTHRPAEAARGTSFLAQLAEDTTTDRTVRFHAVVTDSVPTPTELVSTDGNVAWQRRTTLWGTRYPAPTDDHESVDCPLRFPGQYADTETGLHHNFHRYYDPETARYVSSDPLGLDAGPNPYWYGPHPLTWIDPYGLAICRTTPRLEDGNPKEGRQHIDERHIAGTANGGHGDLLPPSTTRAQVEKAAETMIEKGTRVSDPARRMQTYEKRMIVNGMRARYRLVVDSDDGNRIITFFPVGKSYTP
;
A
#
# COMPACT_ATOMS: atom_id res chain seq x y z
N MET A 1 50.63 31.78 -8.33
CA MET A 1 49.99 32.04 -9.64
C MET A 1 48.66 31.29 -9.67
N VAL A 2 47.55 32.00 -9.44
CA VAL A 2 46.45 32.27 -10.41
C VAL A 2 45.67 30.96 -10.76
N ALA A 3 44.36 30.79 -10.55
CA ALA A 3 43.25 31.68 -10.19
C ALA A 3 42.13 30.89 -9.51
N GLY A 4 41.43 31.54 -8.57
CA GLY A 4 40.12 31.11 -8.08
C GLY A 4 38.99 31.71 -8.92
N ARG A 5 37.82 31.06 -8.90
CA ARG A 5 36.56 31.66 -9.36
C ARG A 5 35.44 31.31 -8.38
N GLN A 6 35.08 32.33 -7.59
CA GLN A 6 33.80 32.44 -6.89
C GLN A 6 32.69 32.69 -7.92
N LEU A 7 31.49 32.16 -7.67
CA LEU A 7 30.25 32.72 -8.21
C LEU A 7 29.29 32.94 -7.04
N ARG A 8 28.97 34.22 -6.83
CA ARG A 8 27.98 34.72 -5.87
C ARG A 8 26.60 34.79 -6.51
N PHE A 9 25.62 34.67 -5.63
CA PHE A 9 24.19 34.94 -5.78
C PHE A 9 23.85 36.25 -6.51
N ALA A 10 22.73 36.23 -7.24
CA ALA A 10 21.92 37.41 -7.51
C ALA A 10 20.46 37.11 -7.19
N ALA A 11 19.94 37.84 -6.19
CA ALA A 11 18.53 37.92 -5.84
C ALA A 11 17.83 38.97 -6.73
N GLY A 12 16.61 38.69 -7.15
CA GLY A 12 15.71 39.65 -7.79
C GLY A 12 14.31 39.52 -7.22
N ARG A 13 13.95 40.41 -6.29
CA ARG A 13 12.56 40.68 -5.88
C ARG A 13 11.90 41.55 -6.96
N GLY A 14 10.62 41.31 -7.24
CA GLY A 14 9.79 42.19 -8.05
C GLY A 14 8.33 41.78 -8.00
N ASP A 15 7.53 42.61 -7.34
CA ASP A 15 6.08 42.57 -7.13
C ASP A 15 5.23 42.13 -8.33
N ARG A 16 4.08 41.48 -8.04
CA ARG A 16 2.75 41.92 -8.51
C ARG A 16 1.61 41.15 -7.85
N LEU A 17 0.99 41.81 -6.88
CA LEU A 17 -0.38 41.59 -6.41
C LEU A 17 -1.39 42.23 -7.40
N ALA A 18 -2.52 41.54 -7.58
CA ALA A 18 -3.84 42.04 -7.97
C ALA A 18 -4.04 42.78 -9.31
N HIS A 19 -4.75 42.15 -10.26
CA HIS A 19 -6.12 42.55 -10.68
C HIS A 19 -6.55 41.79 -11.95
N LEU A 20 -7.67 41.06 -11.87
CA LEU A 20 -8.84 41.25 -12.76
C LEU A 20 -10.01 40.38 -12.29
N ARG A 21 -10.85 40.99 -11.45
CA ARG A 21 -12.26 40.64 -11.29
C ARG A 21 -13.04 41.14 -12.51
N ARG A 22 -14.08 40.37 -12.86
CA ARG A 22 -15.35 40.70 -13.55
C ARG A 22 -15.49 40.21 -14.98
N LEU A 23 -16.29 39.14 -15.11
CA LEU A 23 -17.46 38.96 -15.98
C LEU A 23 -18.15 37.71 -15.36
N GLY A 24 -19.43 37.60 -15.03
CA GLY A 24 -20.64 38.36 -15.29
C GLY A 24 -21.77 37.35 -15.08
N ARG A 25 -22.65 37.61 -14.11
CA ARG A 25 -23.81 36.78 -13.72
C ARG A 25 -24.70 36.38 -14.91
N ARG A 26 -25.12 35.10 -14.99
CA ARG A 26 -26.49 34.65 -15.36
C ARG A 26 -26.75 33.28 -14.67
N ARG A 27 -27.54 33.27 -13.60
CA ARG A 27 -28.97 32.85 -13.52
C ARG A 27 -29.22 31.34 -13.70
N THR A 28 -29.34 30.68 -12.55
CA THR A 28 -30.39 29.71 -12.13
C THR A 28 -31.10 28.90 -13.22
N GLY A 29 -30.87 27.58 -13.17
CA GLY A 29 -31.75 26.55 -13.72
C GLY A 29 -31.67 25.32 -12.83
N THR A 30 -32.64 25.18 -11.93
CA THR A 30 -32.93 23.97 -11.16
C THR A 30 -33.29 22.82 -12.11
N GLY A 31 -32.53 21.74 -12.06
CA GLY A 31 -32.82 20.48 -12.73
C GLY A 31 -32.40 19.34 -11.81
N ALA A 32 -33.24 19.03 -10.83
CA ALA A 32 -33.11 17.82 -10.04
C ALA A 32 -33.37 16.61 -10.96
N HIS A 33 -32.31 15.88 -11.28
CA HIS A 33 -32.44 14.53 -11.84
C HIS A 33 -32.33 13.55 -10.68
N GLU A 34 -33.51 13.15 -10.22
CA GLU A 34 -33.77 12.07 -9.29
C GLU A 34 -33.25 10.75 -9.89
N CYS A 35 -32.16 10.23 -9.34
CA CYS A 35 -31.57 8.95 -9.77
C CYS A 35 -32.30 7.83 -9.02
N VAL A 36 -33.39 7.34 -9.62
CA VAL A 36 -34.16 6.19 -9.14
C VAL A 36 -33.33 4.92 -9.34
N LEU A 37 -32.93 4.29 -8.23
CA LEU A 37 -32.30 2.96 -8.23
C LEU A 37 -33.34 1.90 -8.63
N PRO A 38 -33.05 0.96 -9.55
CA PRO A 38 -33.97 -0.11 -9.88
C PRO A 38 -34.04 -1.17 -8.76
N HIS A 39 -35.25 -1.61 -8.42
CA HIS A 39 -35.50 -2.74 -7.53
C HIS A 39 -34.92 -4.06 -8.10
N PRO A 40 -34.43 -4.98 -7.24
CA PRO A 40 -33.96 -6.28 -7.70
C PRO A 40 -35.14 -7.17 -8.15
N PRO A 41 -34.99 -7.96 -9.23
CA PRO A 41 -36.04 -8.85 -9.69
C PRO A 41 -36.21 -10.03 -8.72
N GLN A 42 -37.47 -10.29 -8.36
CA GLN A 42 -37.89 -11.48 -7.64
C GLN A 42 -37.83 -12.69 -8.59
N HIS A 43 -36.90 -13.62 -8.38
CA HIS A 43 -36.99 -14.94 -9.00
C HIS A 43 -37.07 -16.03 -7.92
N ARG A 44 -38.31 -16.43 -7.64
CA ARG A 44 -38.65 -17.78 -7.19
C ARG A 44 -38.55 -18.72 -8.39
N ARG A 45 -37.65 -19.71 -8.32
CA ARG A 45 -38.00 -21.13 -8.51
C ARG A 45 -36.81 -22.00 -8.11
N VAL A 46 -37.13 -22.88 -7.19
CA VAL A 46 -36.29 -23.85 -6.50
C VAL A 46 -35.98 -24.99 -7.46
N ASP A 47 -34.71 -25.30 -7.69
CA ASP A 47 -34.35 -26.63 -8.17
C ASP A 47 -34.03 -27.52 -6.97
N ARG A 48 -34.79 -28.60 -6.87
CA ARG A 48 -35.03 -29.41 -5.69
C ARG A 48 -34.22 -30.70 -5.84
N ARG A 49 -32.88 -30.64 -5.73
CA ARG A 49 -32.04 -31.87 -5.75
C ARG A 49 -30.61 -31.72 -5.22
N LEU A 50 -30.40 -30.88 -4.20
CA LEU A 50 -29.11 -30.78 -3.50
C LEU A 50 -29.30 -30.58 -1.98
N ARG A 51 -30.23 -31.34 -1.38
CA ARG A 51 -30.52 -31.31 0.07
C ARG A 51 -30.35 -32.64 0.81
N GLU A 52 -29.82 -33.68 0.16
CA GLU A 52 -29.75 -35.03 0.76
C GLU A 52 -28.32 -35.56 1.02
N VAL A 53 -27.28 -34.71 0.97
CA VAL A 53 -25.90 -35.16 1.24
C VAL A 53 -25.26 -34.50 2.48
N LEU A 54 -25.98 -33.63 3.20
CA LEU A 54 -25.44 -32.98 4.41
C LEU A 54 -26.47 -32.89 5.55
N GLU A 55 -26.82 -34.03 6.13
CA GLU A 55 -26.94 -34.30 7.58
C GLU A 55 -27.44 -35.75 7.73
N PRO A 56 -26.77 -36.60 8.55
CA PRO A 56 -26.86 -36.42 10.01
C PRO A 56 -25.60 -36.83 10.79
N LEU A 57 -24.99 -35.88 11.49
CA LEU A 57 -24.35 -36.12 12.79
C LEU A 57 -24.71 -34.98 13.74
N ARG A 58 -26.01 -34.75 13.89
CA ARG A 58 -26.57 -34.08 15.08
C ARG A 58 -26.70 -35.12 16.18
N GLN A 59 -25.66 -35.29 16.97
CA GLN A 59 -25.73 -35.65 18.40
C GLN A 59 -24.30 -35.71 18.96
N GLY A 60 -23.86 -34.58 19.51
CA GLY A 60 -22.62 -34.46 20.26
C GLY A 60 -22.63 -33.11 20.96
N GLN A 61 -22.74 -33.12 22.29
CA GLN A 61 -22.68 -31.93 23.12
C GLN A 61 -21.29 -31.27 23.01
N GLY A 62 -21.11 -30.40 22.02
CA GLY A 62 -20.02 -29.43 21.95
C GLY A 62 -20.58 -28.06 22.27
N ARG A 63 -20.09 -27.42 23.34
CA ARG A 63 -20.35 -26.01 23.64
C ARG A 63 -20.08 -25.19 22.37
N ARG A 64 -21.15 -24.72 21.71
CA ARG A 64 -21.07 -23.62 20.75
C ARG A 64 -20.58 -22.41 21.55
N LEU A 65 -19.29 -22.07 21.41
CA LEU A 65 -18.84 -20.72 21.65
C LEU A 65 -19.57 -19.86 20.60
N ALA A 66 -20.75 -19.37 20.97
CA ALA A 66 -21.41 -18.31 20.24
C ALA A 66 -20.44 -17.13 20.25
N GLN A 67 -19.77 -16.89 19.12
CA GLN A 67 -19.13 -15.62 18.85
C GLN A 67 -20.24 -14.57 18.96
N ARG A 68 -20.28 -13.87 20.09
CA ARG A 68 -21.08 -12.66 20.21
C ARG A 68 -20.69 -11.76 19.03
N PRO A 69 -21.65 -11.15 18.32
CA PRO A 69 -21.31 -10.14 17.32
C PRO A 69 -20.38 -9.14 18.00
N CYS A 70 -19.23 -8.89 17.39
CA CYS A 70 -18.39 -7.78 17.80
C CYS A 70 -19.25 -6.52 17.67
N GLU A 71 -19.65 -5.96 18.82
CA GLU A 71 -20.44 -4.75 18.86
C GLU A 71 -19.51 -3.61 18.40
N HIS A 72 -19.71 -3.17 17.16
CA HIS A 72 -19.00 -2.05 16.56
C HIS A 72 -19.88 -0.81 16.68
N GLU A 73 -19.37 0.22 17.32
CA GLU A 73 -20.00 1.53 17.42
C GLU A 73 -19.25 2.49 16.51
N SER A 74 -19.96 3.23 15.66
CA SER A 74 -19.35 4.16 14.72
C SER A 74 -20.13 5.46 14.65
N GLU A 75 -19.41 6.55 14.43
CA GLU A 75 -19.94 7.88 14.19
C GLU A 75 -19.45 8.34 12.81
N GLY A 76 -20.36 8.36 11.82
CA GLY A 76 -19.95 8.51 10.43
C GLY A 76 -19.00 7.39 10.00
N THR A 77 -17.81 7.75 9.52
CA THR A 77 -16.75 6.78 9.18
C THR A 77 -15.83 6.47 10.36
N LEU A 78 -15.97 7.09 11.54
CA LEU A 78 -15.07 6.87 12.67
C LEU A 78 -15.56 5.72 13.54
N VAL A 79 -14.70 4.75 13.84
CA VAL A 79 -15.04 3.64 14.75
C VAL A 79 -14.83 4.12 16.16
N ARG A 80 -15.87 4.25 16.97
CA ARG A 80 -15.77 4.68 18.39
C ARG A 80 -15.50 3.51 19.33
N ARG A 81 -16.00 2.32 18.99
CA ARG A 81 -15.78 1.09 19.76
C ARG A 81 -15.74 -0.11 18.84
N SER A 82 -14.81 -1.02 19.10
CA SER A 82 -14.77 -2.36 18.54
C SER A 82 -14.49 -3.36 19.65
N GLY A 83 -15.51 -4.13 20.04
CA GLY A 83 -15.41 -5.09 21.13
C GLY A 83 -15.01 -4.42 22.46
N ARG A 84 -13.81 -4.72 22.96
CA ARG A 84 -13.28 -4.18 24.23
C ARG A 84 -12.38 -2.96 24.06
N THR A 85 -12.23 -2.47 22.83
CA THR A 85 -11.38 -1.32 22.50
C THR A 85 -12.25 -0.13 22.13
N SER A 86 -11.98 1.03 22.72
CA SER A 86 -12.58 2.31 22.35
C SER A 86 -11.54 3.24 21.75
N TYR A 87 -11.98 4.11 20.84
CA TYR A 87 -11.14 4.97 20.03
C TYR A 87 -11.68 6.40 20.07
N GLU A 88 -10.78 7.34 20.31
CA GLU A 88 -11.08 8.77 20.37
C GLU A 88 -10.24 9.50 19.33
N TYR A 89 -10.87 10.44 18.63
CA TYR A 89 -10.30 11.14 17.50
C TYR A 89 -10.34 12.65 17.75
N ASP A 90 -9.37 13.38 17.21
CA ASP A 90 -9.41 14.84 17.18
C ASP A 90 -10.42 15.37 16.13
N ALA A 91 -10.54 16.70 16.03
CA ALA A 91 -11.46 17.35 15.10
C ALA A 91 -11.12 17.12 13.61
N GLN A 92 -9.89 16.71 13.30
CA GLN A 92 -9.46 16.32 11.94
C GLN A 92 -9.69 14.82 11.68
N GLY A 93 -10.20 14.10 12.68
CA GLY A 93 -10.51 12.68 12.59
C GLY A 93 -9.27 11.79 12.69
N ARG A 94 -8.21 12.23 13.37
CA ARG A 94 -7.02 11.42 13.67
C ARG A 94 -7.14 10.79 15.04
N LEU A 95 -6.77 9.53 15.16
CA LEU A 95 -6.83 8.79 16.43
C LEU A 95 -5.87 9.44 17.43
N VAL A 96 -6.38 9.96 18.53
CA VAL A 96 -5.58 10.56 19.61
C VAL A 96 -5.52 9.67 20.84
N ARG A 97 -6.47 8.74 21.00
CA ARG A 97 -6.46 7.81 22.13
C ARG A 97 -7.13 6.48 21.78
N ARG A 98 -6.47 5.38 22.16
CA ARG A 98 -7.01 4.01 22.08
C ARG A 98 -7.03 3.42 23.47
N THR A 99 -8.18 2.92 23.92
CA THR A 99 -8.34 2.33 25.25
C THR A 99 -8.85 0.90 25.12
N ARG A 100 -8.08 -0.09 25.54
CA ARG A 100 -8.44 -1.51 25.55
C ARG A 100 -8.73 -1.98 26.97
N LYS A 101 -9.95 -2.45 27.22
CA LYS A 101 -10.32 -3.07 28.49
C LYS A 101 -9.88 -4.54 28.48
N LEU A 102 -9.08 -4.95 29.45
CA LEU A 102 -8.68 -6.35 29.66
C LEU A 102 -9.74 -7.12 30.46
N LEU A 103 -9.73 -8.44 30.40
CA LEU A 103 -10.73 -9.29 31.09
C LEU A 103 -10.72 -9.10 32.62
N ASN A 104 -9.57 -8.76 33.19
CA ASN A 104 -9.38 -8.47 34.61
C ASN A 104 -9.86 -7.06 35.03
N GLY A 105 -10.48 -6.29 34.12
CA GLY A 105 -10.97 -4.93 34.37
C GLY A 105 -9.92 -3.83 34.19
N GLN A 106 -8.63 -4.17 34.07
CA GLN A 106 -7.58 -3.19 33.79
C GLN A 106 -7.75 -2.59 32.39
N GLN A 107 -7.18 -1.41 32.19
CA GLN A 107 -7.21 -0.70 30.91
C GLN A 107 -5.79 -0.51 30.40
N ARG A 108 -5.61 -0.77 29.10
CA ARG A 108 -4.41 -0.36 28.36
C ARG A 108 -4.75 0.85 27.52
N ILE A 109 -4.05 1.95 27.73
CA ILE A 109 -4.35 3.24 27.10
C ILE A 109 -3.13 3.66 26.27
N TRP A 110 -3.34 3.92 24.99
CA TRP A 110 -2.38 4.57 24.12
C TRP A 110 -2.84 6.00 23.86
N THR A 111 -1.93 6.95 23.88
CA THR A 111 -2.17 8.35 23.50
C THR A 111 -1.25 8.71 22.34
N LEU A 112 -1.78 9.39 21.32
CA LEU A 112 -1.11 9.68 20.06
C LEU A 112 -1.17 11.18 19.78
N THR A 113 -0.03 11.76 19.40
CA THR A 113 0.12 13.19 19.10
C THR A 113 0.56 13.37 17.65
N TRP A 114 -0.10 14.29 16.95
CA TRP A 114 0.08 14.51 15.52
C TRP A 114 0.53 15.95 15.23
N ASN A 115 1.30 16.16 14.17
CA ASN A 115 1.63 17.51 13.68
C ASN A 115 0.55 18.04 12.72
N ALA A 116 0.79 19.18 12.07
CA ALA A 116 -0.16 19.80 11.14
C ALA A 116 -0.25 19.08 9.78
N GLU A 117 0.73 18.23 9.46
CA GLU A 117 0.83 17.44 8.23
C GLU A 117 0.33 15.99 8.40
N ASP A 118 -0.48 15.74 9.42
CA ASP A 118 -1.05 14.41 9.73
C ASP A 118 -0.03 13.30 10.03
N ARG A 119 1.17 13.67 10.50
CA ARG A 119 2.23 12.74 10.89
C ARG A 119 2.24 12.54 12.40
N LEU A 120 2.30 11.29 12.84
CA LEU A 120 2.38 10.94 14.27
C LEU A 120 3.76 11.35 14.79
N THR A 121 3.82 12.32 15.70
CA THR A 121 5.09 12.81 16.26
C THR A 121 5.42 12.19 17.60
N GLU A 122 4.41 11.85 18.40
CA GLU A 122 4.62 11.18 19.69
C GLU A 122 3.55 10.12 19.97
N ALA A 123 3.94 9.08 20.69
CA ALA A 123 3.02 8.06 21.22
C ALA A 123 3.37 7.76 22.68
N THR A 124 2.35 7.59 23.52
CA THR A 124 2.50 7.09 24.90
C THR A 124 1.85 5.72 25.01
N THR A 125 2.60 4.72 25.46
CA THR A 125 2.14 3.34 25.64
C THR A 125 1.38 3.17 26.98
N PRO A 126 0.63 2.07 27.16
CA PRO A 126 -0.02 1.74 28.43
C PRO A 126 0.92 1.65 29.62
N GLU A 127 2.17 1.30 29.37
CA GLU A 127 3.25 1.19 30.36
C GLU A 127 3.87 2.55 30.70
N GLY A 128 3.39 3.64 30.08
CA GLY A 128 3.89 5.01 30.30
C GLY A 128 5.12 5.36 29.46
N GLU A 129 5.54 4.50 28.54
CA GLU A 129 6.67 4.76 27.67
C GLU A 129 6.28 5.81 26.62
N ARG A 130 7.12 6.84 26.47
CA ARG A 130 6.93 7.87 25.46
C ARG A 130 7.84 7.59 24.28
N TRP A 131 7.30 7.64 23.09
CA TRP A 131 8.02 7.46 21.83
C TRP A 131 7.90 8.73 21.00
N ARG A 132 8.97 9.10 20.31
CA ARG A 132 9.04 10.24 19.39
C ARG A 132 9.42 9.75 18.00
N TYR A 133 8.81 10.36 16.99
CA TYR A 133 9.05 10.06 15.59
C TYR A 133 9.48 11.33 14.85
N ALA A 134 10.48 11.21 13.98
CA ALA A 134 10.97 12.30 13.15
C ALA A 134 10.80 11.98 11.66
N TYR A 135 10.54 13.00 10.85
CA TYR A 135 10.26 12.87 9.42
C TYR A 135 11.08 13.87 8.63
N ASP A 136 11.39 13.51 7.38
CA ASP A 136 11.95 14.43 6.40
C ASP A 136 10.84 15.33 5.78
N PRO A 137 11.20 16.34 4.97
CA PRO A 137 10.22 17.18 4.28
C PRO A 137 9.31 16.40 3.31
N LEU A 138 9.77 15.30 2.73
CA LEU A 138 9.02 14.47 1.79
C LEU A 138 7.99 13.57 2.49
N GLY A 139 8.11 13.38 3.81
CA GLY A 139 7.21 12.58 4.63
C GLY A 139 7.77 11.22 5.01
N HIS A 140 9.01 10.89 4.64
CA HIS A 140 9.63 9.65 5.09
C HIS A 140 9.95 9.76 6.57
N ARG A 141 9.63 8.71 7.32
CA ARG A 141 10.04 8.62 8.72
C ARG A 141 11.53 8.36 8.79
N MET A 142 12.28 9.29 9.38
CA MET A 142 13.74 9.25 9.50
C MET A 142 14.21 8.54 10.77
N SER A 143 13.43 8.62 11.84
CA SER A 143 13.76 7.92 13.08
C SER A 143 12.55 7.71 13.99
N LYS A 144 12.75 6.78 14.93
CA LYS A 144 11.98 6.70 16.16
C LYS A 144 12.90 6.49 17.36
N CYS A 145 12.53 7.04 18.51
CA CYS A 145 13.25 6.83 19.76
C CYS A 145 12.26 6.83 20.94
N ARG A 146 12.66 6.16 22.01
CA ARG A 146 11.97 6.20 23.30
C ARG A 146 12.53 7.36 24.14
N LEU A 147 11.66 8.11 24.81
CA LEU A 147 12.02 9.18 25.72
C LEU A 147 11.99 8.68 27.16
N ARG A 148 13.07 8.93 27.90
CA ARG A 148 13.11 8.79 29.35
C ARG A 148 12.37 9.92 30.05
N GLU A 149 12.22 9.81 31.37
CA GLU A 149 11.58 10.85 32.19
C GLU A 149 12.37 12.17 32.17
N ASP A 150 13.70 12.08 32.14
CA ASP A 150 14.62 13.22 32.06
C ASP A 150 14.69 13.87 30.66
N GLY A 151 13.96 13.34 29.68
CA GLY A 151 13.93 13.81 28.30
C GLY A 151 15.06 13.28 27.42
N SER A 152 15.98 12.46 27.95
CA SER A 152 16.98 11.77 27.14
C SER A 152 16.35 10.68 26.27
N GLU A 153 16.98 10.40 25.13
CA GLU A 153 16.45 9.49 24.12
C GLU A 153 17.19 8.13 24.17
N THR A 154 16.44 7.02 24.15
CA THR A 154 16.93 5.64 24.06
C THR A 154 16.25 4.87 22.94
N ASP A 155 16.65 3.63 22.70
CA ASP A 155 15.99 2.72 21.74
C ASP A 155 15.82 3.34 20.35
N HIS A 156 16.84 4.08 19.92
CA HIS A 156 16.88 4.76 18.64
C HIS A 156 16.84 3.78 17.49
N THR A 157 15.99 4.06 16.53
CA THR A 157 15.99 3.41 15.22
C THR A 157 16.03 4.50 14.16
N HIS A 158 17.03 4.48 13.30
CA HIS A 158 17.13 5.34 12.12
C HIS A 158 16.65 4.56 10.89
N PHE A 159 16.03 5.27 9.95
CA PHE A 159 15.52 4.70 8.72
C PHE A 159 16.14 5.40 7.51
N THR A 160 16.49 4.61 6.49
CA THR A 160 16.95 5.11 5.20
C THR A 160 15.99 4.62 4.12
N TRP A 161 15.66 5.51 3.19
CA TRP A 161 14.68 5.28 2.14
C TRP A 161 15.33 5.38 0.76
N ASP A 162 14.90 4.51 -0.15
CA ASP A 162 15.16 4.62 -1.59
C ASP A 162 13.84 4.94 -2.29
N ASP A 163 13.69 6.21 -2.69
CA ASP A 163 12.40 6.79 -3.08
C ASP A 163 11.32 6.47 -2.05
N THR A 164 10.35 5.61 -2.37
CA THR A 164 9.27 5.22 -1.46
C THR A 164 9.50 3.89 -0.73
N HIS A 165 10.62 3.20 -0.98
CA HIS A 165 10.96 1.94 -0.33
C HIS A 165 11.78 2.18 0.93
N LEU A 166 11.39 1.54 2.03
CA LEU A 166 12.24 1.49 3.22
C LEU A 166 13.42 0.55 2.93
N ALA A 167 14.60 1.14 2.69
CA ALA A 167 15.80 0.42 2.29
C ALA A 167 16.57 -0.13 3.50
N GLU A 168 16.59 0.62 4.61
CA GLU A 168 17.39 0.26 5.79
C GLU A 168 16.72 0.70 7.10
N GLN A 169 16.92 -0.09 8.15
CA GLN A 169 16.85 0.38 9.53
C GLN A 169 18.19 0.16 10.26
N ARG A 170 18.54 1.10 11.13
CA ARG A 170 19.69 1.00 12.03
C ARG A 170 19.25 1.18 13.48
N ALA A 171 19.45 0.14 14.29
CA ALA A 171 19.12 0.12 15.71
C ALA A 171 20.22 0.77 16.58
N ALA A 172 19.86 1.10 17.82
CA ALA A 172 20.74 1.77 18.78
C ALA A 172 21.99 0.95 19.17
N ASP A 173 21.91 -0.37 19.07
CA ASP A 173 23.01 -1.31 19.33
C ASP A 173 23.96 -1.46 18.12
N GLY A 174 23.78 -0.64 17.09
CA GLY A 174 24.54 -0.66 15.85
C GLY A 174 24.09 -1.71 14.84
N GLY A 175 23.09 -2.55 15.16
CA GLY A 175 22.53 -3.51 14.22
C GLY A 175 21.87 -2.83 13.03
N VAL A 176 22.17 -3.30 11.82
CA VAL A 176 21.62 -2.80 10.56
C VAL A 176 20.82 -3.90 9.89
N THR A 177 19.61 -3.58 9.45
CA THR A 177 18.80 -4.45 8.58
C THR A 177 18.50 -3.71 7.29
N THR A 178 18.75 -4.36 6.17
CA THR A 178 18.47 -3.84 4.81
C THR A 178 17.48 -4.73 4.10
N TRP A 179 16.70 -4.15 3.19
CA TRP A 179 15.73 -4.87 2.37
C TRP A 179 15.90 -4.53 0.89
N ASP A 180 15.96 -5.58 0.07
CA ASP A 180 15.97 -5.46 -1.38
C ASP A 180 14.58 -5.76 -1.93
N TYR A 181 14.13 -4.96 -2.91
CA TYR A 181 12.79 -5.06 -3.49
C TYR A 181 12.86 -5.45 -4.97
N ALA A 182 11.83 -6.13 -5.46
CA ALA A 182 11.71 -6.40 -6.89
C ALA A 182 11.49 -5.08 -7.67
N PRO A 183 12.21 -4.85 -8.77
CA PRO A 183 12.19 -3.57 -9.49
C PRO A 183 10.78 -3.07 -9.81
N GLY A 184 10.49 -1.81 -9.48
CA GLY A 184 9.20 -1.17 -9.74
C GLY A 184 8.04 -1.68 -8.90
N THR A 185 8.31 -2.46 -7.85
CA THR A 185 7.27 -3.00 -6.95
C THR A 185 7.68 -2.85 -5.49
N HIS A 186 6.70 -2.92 -4.59
CA HIS A 186 6.94 -2.98 -3.14
C HIS A 186 7.05 -4.44 -2.64
N ARG A 187 7.46 -5.39 -3.50
CA ARG A 187 7.67 -6.79 -3.12
C ARG A 187 9.10 -6.96 -2.59
N PRO A 188 9.30 -7.20 -1.28
CA PRO A 188 10.62 -7.52 -0.77
C PRO A 188 11.08 -8.90 -1.28
N LEU A 189 12.35 -8.99 -1.61
CA LEU A 189 13.03 -10.19 -2.11
C LEU A 189 14.03 -10.75 -1.09
N ALA A 190 14.75 -9.87 -0.41
CA ALA A 190 15.78 -10.26 0.56
C ALA A 190 15.78 -9.34 1.79
N GLN A 191 16.20 -9.91 2.92
CA GLN A 191 16.52 -9.18 4.14
C GLN A 191 17.96 -9.54 4.55
N THR A 192 18.80 -8.52 4.71
CA THR A 192 20.18 -8.70 5.15
C THR A 192 20.41 -7.98 6.47
N THR A 193 20.81 -8.71 7.50
CA THR A 193 21.16 -8.16 8.82
C THR A 193 22.66 -8.23 9.04
N HIS A 194 23.28 -7.14 9.49
CA HIS A 194 24.70 -7.10 9.84
C HIS A 194 24.94 -6.08 10.94
N ARG A 195 26.07 -6.18 11.63
CA ARG A 195 26.51 -5.18 12.62
C ARG A 195 27.84 -4.60 12.13
N PRO A 196 27.86 -3.44 11.46
CA PRO A 196 29.10 -2.85 10.96
C PRO A 196 30.03 -2.51 12.13
N ALA A 197 31.33 -2.71 11.94
CA ALA A 197 32.33 -2.25 12.88
C ALA A 197 32.24 -0.73 13.04
N GLU A 198 32.29 -0.21 14.26
CA GLU A 198 32.52 1.22 14.46
C GLU A 198 33.86 1.58 13.81
N ALA A 199 33.84 2.46 12.82
CA ALA A 199 35.05 2.96 12.20
C ALA A 199 35.86 3.74 13.25
N ALA A 200 36.76 3.05 13.96
CA ALA A 200 37.79 3.71 14.76
C ALA A 200 38.50 4.71 13.85
N ARG A 201 38.48 6.00 14.20
CA ARG A 201 39.10 7.05 13.38
C ARG A 201 40.53 6.64 13.02
N GLY A 202 40.80 6.45 11.73
CA GLY A 202 42.12 6.06 11.21
C GLY A 202 42.28 4.59 10.82
N THR A 203 41.24 3.74 10.92
CA THR A 203 41.29 2.40 10.32
C THR A 203 41.14 2.46 8.80
N SER A 204 41.98 1.69 8.10
CA SER A 204 41.92 1.59 6.64
C SER A 204 40.74 0.71 6.21
N PHE A 205 40.22 0.95 5.01
CA PHE A 205 39.14 0.16 4.41
C PHE A 205 39.42 -1.36 4.42
N LEU A 206 40.68 -1.77 4.21
CA LEU A 206 41.08 -3.19 4.26
C LEU A 206 41.09 -3.77 5.69
N ALA A 207 41.38 -2.95 6.70
CA ALA A 207 41.33 -3.38 8.10
C ALA A 207 39.88 -3.57 8.58
N GLN A 208 38.95 -2.74 8.10
CA GLN A 208 37.51 -2.91 8.35
C GLN A 208 36.98 -4.22 7.76
N LEU A 209 37.39 -4.56 6.53
CA LEU A 209 36.99 -5.79 5.86
C LEU A 209 37.56 -7.06 6.54
N ALA A 210 38.71 -6.96 7.19
CA ALA A 210 39.32 -8.08 7.92
C ALA A 210 38.61 -8.35 9.26
N GLU A 211 38.09 -7.31 9.92
CA GLU A 211 37.36 -7.41 11.20
C GLU A 211 35.92 -7.96 11.09
N ASP A 212 35.37 -7.99 9.87
CA ASP A 212 34.06 -8.55 9.52
C ASP A 212 33.99 -10.10 9.63
N THR A 213 35.07 -10.75 10.06
CA THR A 213 35.17 -12.22 10.15
C THR A 213 34.93 -12.80 11.55
N THR A 214 34.57 -11.98 12.54
CA THR A 214 34.24 -12.48 13.90
C THR A 214 32.75 -12.90 13.99
N THR A 215 32.46 -13.97 14.74
CA THR A 215 31.16 -14.67 14.77
C THR A 215 29.92 -13.77 15.06
N ASP A 216 30.07 -12.69 15.84
CA ASP A 216 29.00 -11.72 16.16
C ASP A 216 28.79 -10.61 15.09
N ARG A 217 29.61 -10.62 14.04
CA ARG A 217 29.58 -9.65 12.91
C ARG A 217 29.18 -10.31 11.59
N THR A 218 28.75 -11.56 11.64
CA THR A 218 28.35 -12.32 10.45
C THR A 218 27.14 -11.69 9.79
N VAL A 219 27.31 -11.27 8.53
CA VAL A 219 26.21 -10.86 7.66
C VAL A 219 25.26 -12.05 7.52
N ARG A 220 23.99 -11.86 7.88
CA ARG A 220 22.94 -12.88 7.71
C ARG A 220 22.02 -12.47 6.59
N PHE A 221 22.02 -13.27 5.54
CA PHE A 221 21.13 -13.13 4.39
C PHE A 221 19.92 -14.04 4.53
N HIS A 222 18.73 -13.49 4.25
CA HIS A 222 17.50 -14.25 4.18
C HIS A 222 16.73 -13.93 2.90
N ALA A 223 16.26 -14.97 2.21
CA ALA A 223 15.26 -14.80 1.16
C ALA A 223 13.89 -14.53 1.81
N VAL A 224 13.17 -13.54 1.29
CA VAL A 224 11.84 -13.16 1.78
C VAL A 224 10.78 -13.89 0.97
N VAL A 225 10.02 -14.76 1.63
CA VAL A 225 8.83 -15.38 1.04
C VAL A 225 7.65 -14.47 1.33
N THR A 226 6.86 -14.19 0.29
CA THR A 226 5.68 -13.32 0.37
C THR A 226 4.41 -14.05 -0.03
N ASP A 227 3.27 -13.56 0.46
CA ASP A 227 1.95 -13.97 -0.02
C ASP A 227 1.60 -13.36 -1.41
N SER A 228 0.32 -13.50 -1.81
CA SER A 228 -0.20 -12.97 -3.08
C SER A 228 -0.23 -11.44 -3.18
N VAL A 229 -0.20 -10.71 -2.07
CA VAL A 229 -0.16 -9.23 -2.02
C VAL A 229 1.18 -8.73 -1.50
N PRO A 230 2.27 -9.33 -1.99
CA PRO A 230 3.63 -9.17 -1.50
C PRO A 230 3.89 -8.94 0.00
N THR A 231 3.09 -9.49 0.91
CA THR A 231 3.33 -9.37 2.36
C THR A 231 4.33 -10.44 2.80
N PRO A 232 5.42 -10.09 3.53
CA PRO A 232 6.35 -11.08 4.06
C PRO A 232 5.68 -12.06 5.02
N THR A 233 5.80 -13.34 4.71
CA THR A 233 5.29 -14.45 5.54
C THR A 233 6.43 -15.25 6.17
N GLU A 234 7.56 -15.37 5.49
CA GLU A 234 8.71 -16.16 5.97
C GLU A 234 10.05 -15.52 5.57
N LEU A 235 11.06 -15.72 6.40
CA LEU A 235 12.47 -15.49 6.07
C LEU A 235 13.17 -16.85 6.04
N VAL A 236 13.81 -17.16 4.91
CA VAL A 236 14.50 -18.43 4.70
C VAL A 236 16.00 -18.17 4.65
N SER A 237 16.77 -18.87 5.50
CA SER A 237 18.23 -18.77 5.54
C SER A 237 18.87 -19.39 4.30
N THR A 238 20.17 -19.15 4.11
CA THR A 238 20.96 -19.74 3.01
C THR A 238 21.00 -21.27 3.04
N ASP A 239 20.78 -21.88 4.20
CA ASP A 239 20.73 -23.33 4.38
C ASP A 239 19.35 -23.93 4.07
N GLY A 240 18.37 -23.09 3.70
CA GLY A 240 17.00 -23.49 3.41
C GLY A 240 16.11 -23.63 4.66
N ASN A 241 16.56 -23.18 5.82
CA ASN A 241 15.78 -23.22 7.06
C ASN A 241 14.88 -21.97 7.19
N VAL A 242 13.65 -22.15 7.67
CA VAL A 242 12.77 -21.02 8.01
C VAL A 242 13.25 -20.39 9.31
N ALA A 243 13.92 -19.25 9.20
CA ALA A 243 14.47 -18.51 10.34
C ALA A 243 13.41 -17.66 11.06
N TRP A 244 12.38 -17.25 10.33
CA TRP A 244 11.27 -16.46 10.86
C TRP A 244 10.02 -16.73 10.04
N GLN A 245 8.87 -16.80 10.69
CA GLN A 245 7.55 -16.93 10.08
C GLN A 245 6.56 -16.00 10.80
N ARG A 246 5.64 -15.40 10.04
CA ARG A 246 4.51 -14.67 10.60
C ARG A 246 3.18 -15.21 10.12
N ARG A 247 2.28 -15.40 11.08
CA ARG A 247 0.87 -15.72 10.85
C ARG A 247 0.01 -14.54 11.26
N THR A 248 -0.97 -14.20 10.43
CA THR A 248 -1.87 -13.08 10.70
C THR A 248 -3.32 -13.42 10.34
N THR A 249 -4.25 -12.62 10.85
CA THR A 249 -5.60 -12.51 10.26
C THR A 249 -5.49 -11.94 8.85
N LEU A 250 -6.59 -12.01 8.10
CA LEU A 250 -6.72 -11.40 6.78
C LEU A 250 -6.27 -9.92 6.72
N TRP A 251 -6.38 -9.19 7.83
CA TRP A 251 -6.08 -7.76 7.93
C TRP A 251 -4.79 -7.46 8.69
N GLY A 252 -3.93 -8.47 8.90
CA GLY A 252 -2.60 -8.28 9.46
C GLY A 252 -2.51 -8.34 10.98
N THR A 253 -3.59 -8.70 11.70
CA THR A 253 -3.51 -8.92 13.16
C THR A 253 -2.69 -10.17 13.43
N ARG A 254 -1.63 -10.09 14.25
CA ARG A 254 -0.73 -11.21 14.52
C ARG A 254 -1.44 -12.39 15.21
N TYR A 255 -1.11 -13.60 14.76
CA TYR A 255 -1.33 -14.87 15.46
C TYR A 255 0.00 -15.48 15.90
N PRO A 256 0.01 -16.38 16.89
CA PRO A 256 1.19 -17.16 17.22
C PRO A 256 1.71 -17.93 16.01
N ALA A 257 3.02 -17.89 15.82
CA ALA A 257 3.74 -18.59 14.75
C ALA A 257 4.73 -19.62 15.35
N PRO A 258 5.06 -20.71 14.63
CA PRO A 258 6.01 -21.73 15.09
C PRO A 258 7.40 -21.20 15.44
N THR A 259 7.82 -20.11 14.79
CA THR A 259 9.13 -19.50 15.02
C THR A 259 9.11 -18.49 16.17
N ASP A 260 7.98 -18.27 16.85
CA ASP A 260 7.90 -17.28 17.94
C ASP A 260 8.83 -17.61 19.12
N ASP A 261 9.18 -18.89 19.29
CA ASP A 261 10.10 -19.37 20.33
C ASP A 261 11.59 -19.28 19.89
N HIS A 262 11.84 -18.90 18.63
CA HIS A 262 13.16 -18.79 18.02
C HIS A 262 13.52 -17.30 17.82
N GLU A 263 13.93 -16.63 18.90
CA GLU A 263 14.07 -15.16 19.00
C GLU A 263 15.19 -14.50 18.15
N SER A 264 15.89 -15.19 17.24
CA SER A 264 17.13 -14.63 16.68
C SER A 264 16.95 -13.70 15.47
N VAL A 265 15.78 -13.68 14.82
CA VAL A 265 15.52 -12.89 13.59
C VAL A 265 14.07 -12.38 13.58
N ASP A 266 13.85 -11.12 13.21
CA ASP A 266 12.50 -10.56 12.97
C ASP A 266 12.42 -9.84 11.61
N CYS A 267 11.20 -9.73 11.08
CA CYS A 267 10.88 -8.91 9.91
C CYS A 267 9.81 -7.87 10.27
N PRO A 268 10.12 -6.56 10.29
CA PRO A 268 9.16 -5.52 10.66
C PRO A 268 8.22 -5.10 9.51
N LEU A 269 8.48 -5.53 8.27
CA LEU A 269 7.64 -5.21 7.11
C LEU A 269 6.26 -5.87 7.18
N ARG A 270 5.19 -5.19 6.79
CA ARG A 270 3.81 -5.73 6.79
C ARG A 270 3.27 -5.74 5.35
N PHE A 271 2.03 -5.32 5.13
CA PHE A 271 1.56 -5.09 3.76
C PHE A 271 2.55 -4.17 3.03
N PRO A 272 2.57 -4.19 1.68
CA PRO A 272 3.46 -3.33 0.91
C PRO A 272 3.45 -1.87 1.41
N GLY A 273 4.63 -1.28 1.63
CA GLY A 273 4.80 0.07 2.19
C GLY A 273 4.78 0.17 3.73
N GLN A 274 4.38 -0.90 4.43
CA GLN A 274 4.14 -0.85 5.86
C GLN A 274 5.31 -1.34 6.72
N TYR A 275 5.58 -0.61 7.81
CA TYR A 275 6.49 -0.98 8.89
C TYR A 275 5.72 -1.08 10.20
N ALA A 276 5.87 -2.16 10.95
CA ALA A 276 5.17 -2.32 12.23
C ALA A 276 5.89 -1.67 13.41
N ASP A 277 5.15 -0.84 14.13
CA ASP A 277 5.58 -0.27 15.39
C ASP A 277 5.00 -1.10 16.54
N THR A 278 5.86 -1.86 17.21
CA THR A 278 5.46 -2.74 18.33
C THR A 278 4.91 -1.95 19.51
N GLU A 279 5.42 -0.73 19.72
CA GLU A 279 5.03 0.15 20.83
C GLU A 279 3.56 0.61 20.72
N THR A 280 3.08 0.86 19.50
CA THR A 280 1.69 1.28 19.25
C THR A 280 0.83 0.14 18.72
N GLY A 281 1.41 -0.94 18.22
CA GLY A 281 0.70 -1.97 17.45
C GLY A 281 0.10 -1.47 16.13
N LEU A 282 0.44 -0.24 15.71
CA LEU A 282 0.08 0.31 14.41
C LEU A 282 1.18 -0.02 13.40
N HIS A 283 0.83 0.02 12.12
CA HIS A 283 1.79 -0.08 11.04
C HIS A 283 1.94 1.30 10.39
N HIS A 284 3.13 1.90 10.47
CA HIS A 284 3.48 3.09 9.72
C HIS A 284 3.46 2.74 8.22
N ASN A 285 2.64 3.45 7.44
CA ASN A 285 2.49 3.29 6.00
C ASN A 285 2.65 4.65 5.32
N PHE A 286 3.91 5.08 5.17
CA PHE A 286 4.32 6.35 4.59
C PHE A 286 3.50 7.57 5.04
N HIS A 287 2.40 7.89 4.36
CA HIS A 287 1.53 9.02 4.71
C HIS A 287 0.54 8.76 5.86
N ARG A 288 0.29 7.51 6.23
CA ARG A 288 -0.73 7.14 7.23
C ARG A 288 -0.27 6.03 8.15
N TYR A 289 -1.07 5.78 9.18
CA TYR A 289 -0.87 4.68 10.12
C TYR A 289 -2.04 3.71 10.04
N TYR A 290 -1.75 2.44 9.79
CA TYR A 290 -2.73 1.37 9.66
C TYR A 290 -2.89 0.61 10.97
N ASP A 291 -4.13 0.41 11.39
CA ASP A 291 -4.51 -0.43 12.54
C ASP A 291 -5.00 -1.80 12.03
N PRO A 292 -4.22 -2.88 12.24
CA PRO A 292 -4.62 -4.21 11.83
C PRO A 292 -5.79 -4.78 12.66
N GLU A 293 -6.11 -4.24 13.84
CA GLU A 293 -7.26 -4.70 14.64
C GLU A 293 -8.59 -4.18 14.05
N THR A 294 -8.60 -2.97 13.50
CA THR A 294 -9.79 -2.37 12.88
C THR A 294 -9.79 -2.47 11.36
N ALA A 295 -8.70 -2.94 10.74
CA ALA A 295 -8.49 -3.06 9.30
C ALA A 295 -8.51 -1.73 8.54
N ARG A 296 -8.02 -0.65 9.17
CA ARG A 296 -8.23 0.72 8.70
C ARG A 296 -7.06 1.64 9.05
N TYR A 297 -6.96 2.74 8.33
CA TYR A 297 -6.11 3.85 8.73
C TYR A 297 -6.69 4.59 9.94
N VAL A 298 -5.82 5.12 10.79
CA VAL A 298 -6.18 5.86 11.99
C VAL A 298 -6.24 7.37 11.79
N SER A 299 -5.94 7.83 10.58
CA SER A 299 -6.12 9.20 10.08
C SER A 299 -6.87 9.18 8.75
N SER A 300 -7.54 10.28 8.42
CA SER A 300 -8.21 10.43 7.11
C SER A 300 -7.17 10.45 5.99
N ASP A 301 -7.55 9.96 4.80
CA ASP A 301 -6.77 10.13 3.58
C ASP A 301 -6.58 11.63 3.30
N PRO A 302 -5.33 12.11 3.10
CA PRO A 302 -5.07 13.49 2.70
C PRO A 302 -5.72 13.86 1.35
N LEU A 303 -5.98 12.88 0.48
CA LEU A 303 -6.73 13.08 -0.76
C LEU A 303 -8.26 13.08 -0.53
N GLY A 304 -8.71 12.89 0.70
CA GLY A 304 -10.11 12.89 1.08
C GLY A 304 -10.92 11.85 0.29
N LEU A 305 -11.99 12.32 -0.36
CA LEU A 305 -12.88 11.46 -1.15
C LEU A 305 -12.33 11.13 -2.53
N ASP A 306 -11.27 11.81 -2.99
CA ASP A 306 -10.63 11.50 -4.27
C ASP A 306 -9.89 10.16 -4.20
N ALA A 307 -9.41 9.78 -3.01
CA ALA A 307 -8.89 8.44 -2.76
C ALA A 307 -9.97 7.36 -2.83
N GLY A 308 -11.13 7.64 -2.25
CA GLY A 308 -12.26 6.73 -2.32
C GLY A 308 -13.41 7.11 -1.41
N PRO A 309 -14.50 6.34 -1.45
CA PRO A 309 -15.71 6.63 -0.69
C PRO A 309 -15.52 6.58 0.84
N ASN A 310 -14.45 5.93 1.33
CA ASN A 310 -14.11 5.88 2.75
C ASN A 310 -12.66 6.34 2.96
N PRO A 311 -12.41 7.56 3.48
CA PRO A 311 -11.06 8.08 3.66
C PRO A 311 -10.16 7.28 4.63
N TYR A 312 -10.70 6.29 5.34
CA TYR A 312 -10.00 5.53 6.37
C TYR A 312 -9.78 4.07 6.00
N TRP A 313 -10.31 3.57 4.89
CA TRP A 313 -10.10 2.17 4.54
C TRP A 313 -8.70 1.93 3.96
N TYR A 314 -8.18 0.71 4.14
CA TYR A 314 -6.96 0.28 3.45
C TYR A 314 -7.23 -0.02 1.96
N GLY A 315 -8.38 -0.64 1.69
CA GLY A 315 -8.82 -1.00 0.35
C GLY A 315 -10.02 -1.96 0.44
N PRO A 316 -10.66 -2.28 -0.69
CA PRO A 316 -11.85 -3.12 -0.71
C PRO A 316 -11.56 -4.60 -0.43
N HIS A 317 -10.34 -5.09 -0.73
CA HIS A 317 -9.98 -6.50 -0.53
C HIS A 317 -8.46 -6.70 -0.34
N PRO A 318 -8.00 -7.19 0.82
CA PRO A 318 -6.57 -7.21 1.15
C PRO A 318 -5.79 -8.34 0.47
N LEU A 319 -6.46 -9.27 -0.23
CA LEU A 319 -5.75 -10.30 -1.04
C LEU A 319 -5.51 -9.89 -2.50
N THR A 320 -6.02 -8.73 -2.92
CA THR A 320 -5.88 -8.26 -4.31
C THR A 320 -5.56 -6.77 -4.42
N TRP A 321 -5.63 -6.04 -3.31
CA TRP A 321 -5.33 -4.61 -3.25
C TRP A 321 -4.16 -4.35 -2.33
N ILE A 322 -3.32 -3.40 -2.75
CA ILE A 322 -2.21 -2.89 -1.98
C ILE A 322 -2.31 -1.36 -1.94
N ASP A 323 -1.85 -0.75 -0.85
CA ASP A 323 -1.69 0.70 -0.72
C ASP A 323 -0.28 1.00 -0.21
N PRO A 324 0.74 1.02 -1.09
CA PRO A 324 2.13 1.18 -0.67
C PRO A 324 2.48 2.56 -0.13
N TYR A 325 1.63 3.55 -0.38
CA TYR A 325 1.89 4.94 0.01
C TYR A 325 1.06 5.38 1.20
N GLY A 326 0.08 4.58 1.62
CA GLY A 326 -0.93 5.07 2.54
C GLY A 326 -1.72 6.23 1.94
N LEU A 327 -1.98 6.22 0.64
CA LEU A 327 -2.84 7.16 -0.07
C LEU A 327 -3.66 6.30 -1.00
N ALA A 328 -4.91 6.03 -0.66
CA ALA A 328 -5.67 4.94 -1.26
C ALA A 328 -6.09 5.29 -2.70
N ILE A 329 -5.14 5.31 -3.64
CA ILE A 329 -5.32 5.29 -5.08
C ILE A 329 -4.14 4.49 -5.65
N CYS A 330 -4.27 3.17 -5.68
CA CYS A 330 -3.48 2.36 -6.59
C CYS A 330 -4.44 1.47 -7.38
N ARG A 331 -5.05 2.05 -8.42
CA ARG A 331 -5.13 1.27 -9.64
C ARG A 331 -3.71 1.34 -10.22
N THR A 332 -2.90 0.30 -10.02
CA THR A 332 -1.51 0.26 -10.47
C THR A 332 -1.40 0.76 -11.91
N THR A 333 -0.49 1.69 -12.17
CA THR A 333 -0.26 2.23 -13.52
C THR A 333 -0.04 1.06 -14.47
N PRO A 334 -0.82 0.94 -15.55
CA PRO A 334 -0.71 -0.21 -16.43
C PRO A 334 0.63 -0.16 -17.17
N ARG A 335 1.30 -1.31 -17.23
CA ARG A 335 2.62 -1.46 -17.85
C ARG A 335 2.51 -2.21 -19.18
N LEU A 336 3.03 -1.62 -20.26
CA LEU A 336 3.05 -2.24 -21.58
C LEU A 336 4.42 -2.86 -21.87
N GLU A 337 4.54 -4.17 -21.71
CA GLU A 337 5.74 -4.91 -22.12
C GLU A 337 5.75 -5.20 -23.62
N ASP A 338 6.91 -5.63 -24.15
CA ASP A 338 7.00 -6.09 -25.54
C ASP A 338 6.10 -7.32 -25.77
N GLY A 339 6.06 -8.22 -24.80
CA GLY A 339 5.13 -9.34 -24.77
C GLY A 339 5.43 -10.41 -25.81
N ASN A 340 4.38 -11.07 -26.30
CA ASN A 340 4.43 -12.13 -27.32
C ASN A 340 3.18 -12.02 -28.23
N PRO A 341 2.98 -12.89 -29.24
CA PRO A 341 1.82 -12.79 -30.12
C PRO A 341 0.43 -12.91 -29.42
N LYS A 342 0.36 -13.26 -28.13
CA LYS A 342 -0.89 -13.35 -27.35
C LYS A 342 -1.13 -12.18 -26.40
N GLU A 343 -0.09 -11.42 -26.06
CA GLU A 343 -0.17 -10.36 -25.04
C GLU A 343 0.90 -9.27 -25.23
N GLY A 344 0.66 -8.08 -24.67
CA GLY A 344 1.63 -6.97 -24.70
C GLY A 344 1.69 -6.26 -26.05
N ARG A 345 2.81 -5.56 -26.30
CA ARG A 345 2.96 -4.67 -27.46
C ARG A 345 2.97 -5.43 -28.78
N GLN A 346 3.69 -6.54 -28.87
CA GLN A 346 3.77 -7.37 -30.06
C GLN A 346 2.38 -7.82 -30.50
N HIS A 347 1.55 -8.28 -29.56
CA HIS A 347 0.17 -8.65 -29.85
C HIS A 347 -0.66 -7.49 -30.40
N ILE A 348 -0.54 -6.29 -29.82
CA ILE A 348 -1.29 -5.10 -30.27
C ILE A 348 -0.83 -4.68 -31.66
N ASP A 349 0.47 -4.66 -31.90
CA ASP A 349 1.05 -4.30 -33.20
C ASP A 349 0.61 -5.30 -34.28
N GLU A 350 0.78 -6.60 -34.03
CA GLU A 350 0.48 -7.65 -35.02
C GLU A 350 -1.02 -7.83 -35.28
N ARG A 351 -1.90 -7.70 -34.26
CA ARG A 351 -3.34 -7.95 -34.42
C ARG A 351 -4.18 -6.72 -34.69
N HIS A 352 -3.82 -5.57 -34.11
CA HIS A 352 -4.70 -4.39 -34.08
C HIS A 352 -4.18 -3.21 -34.90
N ILE A 353 -2.87 -3.17 -35.20
CA ILE A 353 -2.26 -2.10 -36.01
C ILE A 353 -1.89 -2.64 -37.41
N ALA A 354 -0.90 -3.54 -37.48
CA ALA A 354 -0.33 -4.01 -38.75
C ALA A 354 -1.11 -5.17 -39.39
N GLY A 355 -1.87 -5.94 -38.61
CA GLY A 355 -2.64 -7.07 -39.14
C GLY A 355 -1.79 -8.25 -39.65
N THR A 356 -0.54 -8.36 -39.20
CA THR A 356 0.41 -9.39 -39.66
C THR A 356 0.20 -10.76 -39.02
N ALA A 357 -0.64 -10.87 -37.97
CA ALA A 357 -0.94 -12.15 -37.33
C ALA A 357 -1.97 -12.99 -38.11
N ASN A 358 -1.78 -14.33 -38.11
CA ASN A 358 -2.75 -15.26 -38.68
C ASN A 358 -4.14 -15.12 -38.02
N GLY A 359 -5.14 -14.71 -38.81
CA GLY A 359 -6.51 -14.44 -38.34
C GLY A 359 -6.68 -13.13 -37.59
N GLY A 360 -5.68 -12.22 -37.63
CA GLY A 360 -5.82 -10.86 -37.12
C GLY A 360 -6.73 -10.02 -38.01
N HIS A 361 -7.52 -9.13 -37.41
CA HIS A 361 -8.38 -8.23 -38.18
C HIS A 361 -7.58 -7.14 -38.90
N GLY A 362 -6.41 -6.73 -38.39
CA GLY A 362 -5.67 -5.57 -38.91
C GLY A 362 -6.51 -4.28 -38.81
N ASP A 363 -5.90 -3.13 -39.05
CA ASP A 363 -6.60 -1.86 -39.25
C ASP A 363 -7.62 -1.49 -38.15
N LEU A 364 -7.45 -1.93 -36.90
CA LEU A 364 -8.33 -1.51 -35.81
C LEU A 364 -7.89 -0.15 -35.28
N LEU A 365 -6.57 0.07 -35.24
CA LEU A 365 -5.93 1.31 -34.83
C LEU A 365 -5.26 1.98 -36.04
N PRO A 366 -5.06 3.31 -36.01
CA PRO A 366 -4.27 3.97 -37.04
C PRO A 366 -2.84 3.39 -37.11
N PRO A 367 -2.27 3.18 -38.31
CA PRO A 367 -0.93 2.60 -38.48
C PRO A 367 0.20 3.34 -37.76
N SER A 368 0.03 4.65 -37.52
CA SER A 368 1.00 5.49 -36.80
C SER A 368 0.88 5.43 -35.28
N THR A 369 0.06 4.53 -34.73
CA THR A 369 -0.19 4.45 -33.28
C THR A 369 1.07 3.96 -32.55
N THR A 370 1.55 4.75 -31.59
CA THR A 370 2.83 4.49 -30.90
C THR A 370 2.64 3.84 -29.52
N ARG A 371 3.73 3.30 -28.95
CA ARG A 371 3.76 2.73 -27.59
C ARG A 371 3.20 3.70 -26.56
N ALA A 372 3.77 4.90 -26.55
CA ALA A 372 3.44 5.95 -25.58
C ALA A 372 1.98 6.38 -25.67
N GLN A 373 1.37 6.34 -26.86
CA GLN A 373 -0.05 6.62 -27.03
C GLN A 373 -0.93 5.51 -26.43
N VAL A 374 -0.54 4.25 -26.59
CA VAL A 374 -1.24 3.10 -25.98
C VAL A 374 -1.09 3.13 -24.46
N GLU A 375 0.11 3.34 -23.94
CA GLU A 375 0.39 3.44 -22.51
C GLU A 375 -0.43 4.57 -21.87
N LYS A 376 -0.37 5.78 -22.42
CA LYS A 376 -1.16 6.93 -21.95
C LYS A 376 -2.67 6.69 -22.02
N ALA A 377 -3.14 6.02 -23.07
CA ALA A 377 -4.55 5.64 -23.18
C ALA A 377 -4.93 4.61 -22.11
N ALA A 378 -4.07 3.61 -21.87
CA ALA A 378 -4.27 2.59 -20.86
C ALA A 378 -4.30 3.20 -19.46
N GLU A 379 -3.39 4.10 -19.11
CA GLU A 379 -3.41 4.88 -17.87
C GLU A 379 -4.76 5.58 -17.68
N THR A 380 -5.20 6.31 -18.72
CA THR A 380 -6.50 7.01 -18.70
C THR A 380 -7.68 6.04 -18.53
N MET A 381 -7.59 4.83 -19.08
CA MET A 381 -8.61 3.79 -18.93
C MET A 381 -8.61 3.17 -17.54
N ILE A 382 -7.43 2.94 -16.98
CA ILE A 382 -7.30 2.47 -15.62
C ILE A 382 -7.81 3.54 -14.66
N GLU A 383 -7.41 4.81 -14.76
CA GLU A 383 -7.91 5.85 -13.85
C GLU A 383 -9.41 6.13 -14.00
N LYS A 384 -9.87 6.34 -15.24
CA LYS A 384 -11.17 6.98 -15.52
C LYS A 384 -12.11 6.12 -16.37
N GLY A 385 -11.73 4.89 -16.67
CA GLY A 385 -12.53 3.94 -17.44
C GLY A 385 -13.48 3.12 -16.55
N THR A 386 -14.52 2.60 -17.19
CA THR A 386 -15.49 1.71 -16.55
C THR A 386 -14.95 0.29 -16.60
N ARG A 387 -14.75 -0.33 -15.43
CA ARG A 387 -14.45 -1.76 -15.35
C ARG A 387 -15.70 -2.57 -15.73
N VAL A 388 -15.57 -3.44 -16.73
CA VAL A 388 -16.67 -4.29 -17.23
C VAL A 388 -16.51 -5.76 -16.81
N SER A 389 -15.34 -6.15 -16.32
CA SER A 389 -15.08 -7.45 -15.70
C SER A 389 -15.52 -7.49 -14.24
N ASP A 390 -15.73 -8.72 -13.75
CA ASP A 390 -15.84 -9.00 -12.33
C ASP A 390 -14.53 -8.61 -11.60
N PRO A 391 -14.58 -7.78 -10.54
CA PRO A 391 -13.41 -7.42 -9.74
C PRO A 391 -12.62 -8.61 -9.15
N ALA A 392 -13.23 -9.79 -9.03
CA ALA A 392 -12.58 -10.97 -8.47
C ALA A 392 -11.75 -11.77 -9.49
N ARG A 393 -11.79 -11.43 -10.79
CA ARG A 393 -11.04 -12.15 -11.83
C ARG A 393 -9.65 -11.55 -12.04
N ARG A 394 -8.63 -12.40 -12.21
CA ARG A 394 -7.27 -11.96 -12.59
C ARG A 394 -7.25 -11.05 -13.83
N MET A 395 -8.03 -11.41 -14.85
CA MET A 395 -8.11 -10.64 -16.08
C MET A 395 -9.15 -9.54 -15.94
N GLN A 396 -8.66 -8.31 -15.74
CA GLN A 396 -9.48 -7.13 -15.59
C GLN A 396 -9.66 -6.42 -16.93
N THR A 397 -10.92 -6.10 -17.27
CA THR A 397 -11.30 -5.44 -18.51
C THR A 397 -11.91 -4.09 -18.21
N TYR A 398 -11.38 -3.06 -18.85
CA TYR A 398 -11.86 -1.68 -18.76
C TYR A 398 -12.35 -1.21 -20.12
N GLU A 399 -13.35 -0.35 -20.14
CA GLU A 399 -13.85 0.31 -21.33
C GLU A 399 -14.01 1.81 -21.13
N LYS A 400 -13.69 2.58 -22.18
CA LYS A 400 -13.88 4.03 -22.17
C LYS A 400 -13.97 4.60 -23.58
N ARG A 401 -14.84 5.60 -23.77
CA ARG A 401 -14.81 6.44 -24.98
C ARG A 401 -13.72 7.50 -24.86
N MET A 402 -12.80 7.52 -25.81
CA MET A 402 -11.70 8.49 -25.87
C MET A 402 -11.19 8.67 -27.31
N ILE A 403 -10.17 9.52 -27.46
CA ILE A 403 -9.47 9.73 -28.72
C ILE A 403 -8.06 9.18 -28.55
N VAL A 404 -7.66 8.23 -29.40
CA VAL A 404 -6.29 7.72 -29.47
C VAL A 404 -5.79 7.90 -30.89
N ASN A 405 -4.66 8.60 -31.03
CA ASN A 405 -4.07 8.92 -32.33
C ASN A 405 -5.08 9.48 -33.35
N GLY A 406 -5.86 10.50 -32.94
CA GLY A 406 -6.89 11.14 -33.77
C GLY A 406 -8.19 10.35 -33.95
N MET A 407 -8.23 9.07 -33.59
CA MET A 407 -9.41 8.21 -33.73
C MET A 407 -10.30 8.26 -32.50
N ARG A 408 -11.56 8.66 -32.66
CA ARG A 408 -12.56 8.65 -31.58
C ARG A 408 -13.36 7.33 -31.56
N ALA A 409 -13.09 6.49 -30.57
CA ALA A 409 -13.76 5.21 -30.39
C ALA A 409 -14.04 4.90 -28.91
N ARG A 410 -14.81 3.83 -28.68
CA ARG A 410 -14.84 3.16 -27.38
C ARG A 410 -13.71 2.14 -27.40
N TYR A 411 -12.74 2.29 -26.51
CA TYR A 411 -11.62 1.38 -26.38
C TYR A 411 -11.88 0.38 -25.26
N ARG A 412 -11.33 -0.81 -25.43
CA ARG A 412 -11.25 -1.85 -24.42
C ARG A 412 -9.79 -2.12 -24.10
N LEU A 413 -9.49 -2.14 -22.81
CA LEU A 413 -8.20 -2.50 -22.26
C LEU A 413 -8.39 -3.77 -21.43
N VAL A 414 -7.53 -4.76 -21.64
CA VAL A 414 -7.45 -5.95 -20.78
C VAL A 414 -6.08 -5.96 -20.10
N VAL A 415 -6.09 -6.07 -18.77
CA VAL A 415 -4.89 -6.14 -17.95
C VAL A 415 -4.91 -7.37 -17.06
N ASP A 416 -3.72 -7.84 -16.73
CA ASP A 416 -3.49 -8.83 -15.68
C ASP A 416 -3.32 -8.09 -14.35
N SER A 417 -4.35 -8.12 -13.49
CA SER A 417 -4.32 -7.36 -12.23
C SER A 417 -3.36 -7.94 -11.21
N ASP A 418 -3.14 -9.26 -11.26
CA ASP A 418 -2.26 -9.96 -10.33
C ASP A 418 -0.78 -9.67 -10.64
N ASP A 419 -0.52 -9.17 -11.85
CA ASP A 419 0.80 -8.83 -12.37
C ASP A 419 0.97 -7.32 -12.58
N GLY A 420 0.46 -6.52 -11.63
CA GLY A 420 0.64 -5.07 -11.60
C GLY A 420 -0.02 -4.34 -12.77
N ASN A 421 -1.19 -4.80 -13.20
CA ASN A 421 -1.91 -4.30 -14.38
C ASN A 421 -1.08 -4.37 -15.68
N ARG A 422 -0.33 -5.47 -15.88
CA ARG A 422 0.34 -5.75 -17.15
C ARG A 422 -0.67 -5.78 -18.30
N ILE A 423 -0.41 -5.01 -19.35
CA ILE A 423 -1.33 -4.89 -20.47
C ILE A 423 -1.29 -6.15 -21.32
N ILE A 424 -2.43 -6.83 -21.39
CA ILE A 424 -2.60 -8.01 -22.24
C ILE A 424 -3.01 -7.57 -23.64
N THR A 425 -4.00 -6.70 -23.78
CA THR A 425 -4.42 -6.20 -25.10
C THR A 425 -5.17 -4.88 -25.00
N PHE A 426 -5.13 -4.10 -26.08
CA PHE A 426 -5.81 -2.81 -26.21
C PHE A 426 -6.34 -2.63 -27.63
N PHE A 427 -7.65 -2.37 -27.78
CA PHE A 427 -8.27 -2.21 -29.10
C PHE A 427 -9.59 -1.42 -29.03
N PRO A 428 -10.02 -0.79 -30.13
CA PRO A 428 -11.35 -0.20 -30.25
C PRO A 428 -12.44 -1.26 -30.39
N VAL A 429 -13.54 -1.10 -29.68
CA VAL A 429 -14.71 -1.99 -29.72
C VAL A 429 -15.68 -1.51 -30.79
N GLY A 430 -15.99 -2.40 -31.75
CA GLY A 430 -17.03 -2.17 -32.76
C GLY A 430 -16.70 -1.06 -33.77
N LYS A 431 -15.43 -0.69 -33.89
CA LYS A 431 -14.92 0.23 -34.90
C LYS A 431 -13.55 -0.25 -35.39
N SER A 432 -13.37 -0.31 -36.70
CA SER A 432 -12.06 -0.36 -37.34
C SER A 432 -11.62 1.06 -37.71
N TYR A 433 -10.31 1.24 -37.85
CA TYR A 433 -9.72 2.40 -38.49
C TYR A 433 -10.09 2.40 -39.97
N THR A 434 -10.50 3.55 -40.49
CA THR A 434 -10.70 3.79 -41.91
C THR A 434 -9.94 5.08 -42.21
N PRO A 435 -8.92 5.04 -43.08
CA PRO A 435 -8.01 6.17 -43.30
C PRO A 435 -8.69 7.42 -43.84
#